data_AF-A0A9D0T2H2-F1
#
_entry.id   AF-A0A9D0T2H2-F1
#
_cell.length_a   1.000
_cell.length_b   1.000
_cell.length_c   1.000
_cell.angle_alpha   90.00
_cell.angle_beta   90.00
_cell.angle_gamma   90.00
#
_symmetry.space_group_name_H-M   'P 1'
#
loop_
_entity.id
_entity.type
_entity.pdbx_description
1 polymer ?
#
loop_
_entity_poly.entity_id
_entity_poly.type
_entity_poly.pdbx_seq_one_letter_code
_entity_poly.pdbx_strand_id
1 'polypeptide(L)'
;MRWMRKPKPRKLRKHKMHSKKLKYNGWLIMYLLLVCSPLLSQASDTESPVNPGQTAGNSIGKGVAWRSLSVEEQTLLAPFAKNWESLPPGRQQRLRKGIKRWTQLTPEQRERVKKRFARWQQLPPEKRQQVRNRFQHFMSLPPAERKRLRARFRDFRNLPPARREALRERWRQMSPAQRRAIVERRQMRRQINRQHRREMRRDIHRQRRH
;
A
#
# COMPACT_ATOMS: atom_id res chain seq x y z
N MET A 1 36.15 13.26 -66.96
CA MET A 1 36.27 13.44 -65.50
C MET A 1 34.90 13.80 -64.92
N ARG A 2 34.25 12.85 -64.25
CA ARG A 2 32.88 12.95 -63.72
C ARG A 2 32.94 13.34 -62.24
N TRP A 3 32.80 14.62 -61.91
CA TRP A 3 32.83 15.06 -60.53
C TRP A 3 31.50 14.74 -59.82
N MET A 4 31.61 13.94 -58.76
CA MET A 4 30.55 13.48 -57.87
C MET A 4 29.89 14.65 -57.11
N ARG A 5 28.57 14.79 -57.26
CA ARG A 5 27.75 15.57 -56.32
C ARG A 5 27.62 14.79 -55.01
N LYS A 6 28.25 15.27 -53.93
CA LYS A 6 28.05 14.72 -52.58
C LYS A 6 26.60 14.95 -52.12
N PRO A 7 25.89 13.93 -51.59
CA PRO A 7 24.55 14.13 -51.04
C PRO A 7 24.60 14.89 -49.71
N LYS A 8 23.70 15.86 -49.54
CA LYS A 8 23.54 16.64 -48.30
C LYS A 8 23.14 15.70 -47.13
N PRO A 9 23.70 15.88 -45.92
CA PRO A 9 23.31 15.05 -44.78
C PRO A 9 21.85 15.33 -44.39
N ARG A 10 21.01 14.28 -44.44
CA ARG A 10 19.66 14.27 -43.86
C ARG A 10 19.80 14.57 -42.36
N LYS A 11 19.35 15.74 -41.92
CA LYS A 11 19.20 16.05 -40.50
C LYS A 11 18.19 15.07 -39.92
N LEU A 12 18.68 14.03 -39.24
CA LEU A 12 17.86 13.17 -38.38
C LEU A 12 17.20 14.09 -37.35
N ARG A 13 15.90 14.36 -37.53
CA ARG A 13 15.03 14.92 -36.49
C ARG A 13 15.18 14.00 -35.28
N LYS A 14 16.02 14.40 -34.32
CA LYS A 14 16.01 13.81 -32.99
C LYS A 14 14.60 14.03 -32.46
N HIS A 15 13.77 13.00 -32.53
CA HIS A 15 12.48 12.98 -31.87
C HIS A 15 12.74 13.18 -30.38
N LYS A 16 12.68 14.45 -29.95
CA LYS A 16 12.48 14.81 -28.56
C LYS A 16 11.07 14.32 -28.19
N MET A 17 10.93 13.02 -27.94
CA MET A 17 9.87 12.53 -27.07
C MET A 17 10.23 12.98 -25.65
N HIS A 18 10.07 14.27 -25.38
CA HIS A 18 10.14 14.83 -24.04
C HIS A 18 8.99 14.24 -23.23
N SER A 19 9.26 13.08 -22.62
CA SER A 19 9.06 12.77 -21.20
C SER A 19 7.94 13.53 -20.46
N LYS A 20 6.74 13.63 -21.04
CA LYS A 20 5.53 14.03 -20.29
C LYS A 20 5.09 12.92 -19.32
N LYS A 21 5.67 11.71 -19.45
CA LYS A 21 5.37 10.53 -18.62
C LYS A 21 6.06 10.51 -17.24
N LEU A 22 7.04 11.39 -16.97
CA LEU A 22 7.80 11.35 -15.71
C LEU A 22 7.22 12.19 -14.55
N LYS A 23 6.36 13.18 -14.83
CA LYS A 23 5.80 14.06 -13.78
C LYS A 23 4.81 13.35 -12.84
N TYR A 24 4.26 12.22 -13.27
CA TYR A 24 3.20 11.52 -12.55
C TYR A 24 3.69 10.41 -11.63
N ASN A 25 4.96 10.01 -11.70
CA ASN A 25 5.45 8.80 -11.03
C ASN A 25 5.75 9.03 -9.54
N GLY A 26 6.30 10.19 -9.17
CA GLY A 26 6.70 10.49 -7.79
C GLY A 26 5.54 10.52 -6.79
N TRP A 27 4.40 11.09 -7.18
CA TRP A 27 3.20 11.12 -6.32
C TRP A 27 2.40 9.80 -6.35
N LEU A 28 2.49 9.03 -7.44
CA LEU A 28 1.86 7.70 -7.53
C LEU A 28 2.45 6.75 -6.49
N ILE A 29 3.75 6.85 -6.22
CA ILE A 29 4.47 6.07 -5.20
C ILE A 29 4.04 6.51 -3.79
N MET A 30 3.88 7.82 -3.55
CA MET A 30 3.29 8.33 -2.29
C MET A 30 1.86 7.84 -2.07
N TYR A 31 1.04 7.75 -3.13
CA TYR A 31 -0.31 7.19 -3.06
C TYR A 31 -0.33 5.66 -2.90
N LEU A 32 0.59 4.94 -3.55
CA LEU A 32 0.85 3.51 -3.31
C LEU A 32 1.23 3.26 -1.84
N LEU A 33 1.90 4.21 -1.19
CA LEU A 33 2.23 4.15 0.24
C LEU A 33 1.04 4.46 1.16
N LEU A 34 0.09 5.28 0.71
CA LEU A 34 -1.08 5.74 1.48
C LEU A 34 -2.36 4.88 1.30
N VAL A 35 -2.53 4.21 0.16
CA VAL A 35 -3.78 3.48 -0.18
C VAL A 35 -3.53 2.01 -0.54
N CYS A 36 -2.29 1.61 -0.80
CA CYS A 36 -1.93 0.22 -1.10
C CYS A 36 -0.97 -0.36 -0.05
N SER A 37 -1.52 -0.87 1.05
CA SER A 37 -0.91 -2.04 1.67
C SER A 37 -1.68 -3.27 1.18
N PRO A 38 -1.05 -4.15 0.38
CA PRO A 38 -1.77 -5.01 -0.55
C PRO A 38 -2.29 -6.26 0.13
N LEU A 39 -3.31 -6.80 -0.52
CA LEU A 39 -3.50 -8.22 -0.76
C LEU A 39 -2.17 -8.87 -1.17
N LEU A 40 -1.46 -9.47 -0.23
CA LEU A 40 -0.64 -10.66 -0.48
C LEU A 40 -0.77 -11.53 0.76
N SER A 41 -1.52 -12.61 0.59
CA SER A 41 -1.55 -13.76 1.48
C SER A 41 -0.48 -14.72 0.98
N GLN A 42 0.20 -15.41 1.90
CA GLN A 42 1.10 -16.54 1.68
C GLN A 42 2.47 -16.20 1.08
N ALA A 43 3.46 -16.03 1.95
CA ALA A 43 4.74 -16.72 1.80
C ALA A 43 5.11 -17.21 3.20
N SER A 44 5.17 -18.52 3.32
CA SER A 44 5.43 -19.30 4.52
C SER A 44 6.79 -18.92 5.11
N ASP A 45 6.87 -18.98 6.44
CA ASP A 45 8.12 -19.02 7.16
C ASP A 45 8.88 -20.29 6.74
N THR A 46 10.01 -20.12 6.06
CA THR A 46 11.10 -21.10 6.02
C THR A 46 12.34 -20.39 6.52
N GLU A 47 12.52 -20.42 7.84
CA GLU A 47 13.85 -20.30 8.45
C GLU A 47 14.64 -21.53 8.02
N SER A 48 15.61 -21.32 7.12
CA SER A 48 16.66 -22.29 6.80
C SER A 48 18.02 -21.61 7.03
N PRO A 49 19.04 -22.40 7.42
CA PRO A 49 20.11 -21.95 8.31
C PRO A 49 21.16 -21.09 7.63
N VAL A 50 21.76 -20.23 8.44
CA VAL A 50 22.75 -19.20 8.09
C VAL A 50 24.05 -19.85 7.62
N ASN A 51 24.43 -19.57 6.37
CA ASN A 51 25.74 -19.87 5.80
C ASN A 51 26.64 -18.61 5.97
N PRO A 52 27.75 -18.66 6.72
CA PRO A 52 28.58 -17.49 6.99
C PRO A 52 29.50 -17.21 5.79
N GLY A 53 28.97 -16.55 4.76
CA GLY A 53 29.74 -16.24 3.55
C GLY A 53 29.17 -15.13 2.66
N GLN A 54 28.17 -14.38 3.12
CA GLN A 54 27.67 -13.22 2.37
C GLN A 54 27.53 -12.02 3.30
N THR A 55 28.50 -11.13 3.17
CA THR A 55 28.51 -9.76 3.68
C THR A 55 27.40 -8.93 3.03
N ALA A 56 26.14 -9.18 3.41
CA ALA A 56 25.06 -8.25 3.20
C ALA A 56 25.12 -7.21 4.31
N GLY A 57 25.86 -6.14 4.02
CA GLY A 57 26.11 -5.00 4.89
C GLY A 57 24.88 -4.57 5.71
N ASN A 58 25.05 -4.75 7.01
CA ASN A 58 24.30 -4.18 8.10
C ASN A 58 23.88 -2.72 7.81
N SER A 59 22.60 -2.47 7.58
CA SER A 59 22.01 -1.12 7.47
C SER A 59 20.74 -0.99 8.33
N ILE A 60 20.84 -1.48 9.56
CA ILE A 60 19.91 -1.14 10.64
C ILE A 60 20.34 0.23 11.20
N GLY A 61 20.15 1.32 10.43
CA GLY A 61 20.37 2.69 10.95
C GLY A 61 20.89 3.74 9.97
N LYS A 62 21.52 3.35 8.86
CA LYS A 62 22.00 4.28 7.83
C LYS A 62 21.03 4.26 6.63
N GLY A 63 20.67 5.44 6.12
CA GLY A 63 19.79 5.60 4.96
C GLY A 63 20.26 4.81 3.74
N VAL A 64 19.35 4.56 2.79
CA VAL A 64 19.70 3.90 1.52
C VAL A 64 20.37 4.95 0.63
N ALA A 65 21.64 4.81 0.31
CA ALA A 65 22.35 5.77 -0.55
C ALA A 65 21.74 5.81 -1.97
N TRP A 66 21.58 7.00 -2.56
CA TRP A 66 20.99 7.15 -3.90
C TRP A 66 21.68 6.27 -4.97
N ARG A 67 23.02 6.20 -4.92
CA ARG A 67 23.85 5.42 -5.86
C ARG A 67 23.64 3.90 -5.75
N SER A 68 23.12 3.42 -4.62
CA SER A 68 22.85 2.00 -4.40
C SER A 68 21.51 1.52 -4.99
N LEU A 69 20.69 2.46 -5.48
CA LEU A 69 19.43 2.15 -6.16
C LEU A 69 19.71 1.64 -7.58
N SER A 70 18.91 0.70 -8.08
CA SER A 70 19.01 0.25 -9.47
C SER A 70 18.69 1.39 -10.46
N VAL A 71 19.13 1.27 -11.72
CA VAL A 71 18.86 2.28 -12.75
C VAL A 71 17.35 2.53 -12.93
N GLU A 72 16.54 1.48 -12.85
CA GLU A 72 15.07 1.58 -12.89
C GLU A 72 14.52 2.31 -11.65
N GLU A 73 15.03 1.99 -10.44
CA GLU A 73 14.66 2.67 -9.20
C GLU A 73 15.02 4.17 -9.27
N GLN A 74 16.22 4.51 -9.73
CA GLN A 74 16.68 5.90 -9.90
C GLN A 74 15.82 6.66 -10.92
N THR A 75 15.45 6.02 -12.03
CA THR A 75 14.60 6.64 -13.06
C THR A 75 13.20 6.94 -12.52
N LEU A 76 12.61 6.01 -11.78
CA LEU A 76 11.28 6.18 -11.21
C LEU A 76 11.27 7.15 -10.01
N LEU A 77 12.38 7.25 -9.28
CA LEU A 77 12.57 8.16 -8.16
C LEU A 77 13.23 9.49 -8.56
N ALA A 78 13.47 9.75 -9.85
CA ALA A 78 14.11 10.97 -10.33
C ALA A 78 13.56 12.28 -9.71
N PRO A 79 12.25 12.43 -9.44
CA PRO A 79 11.72 13.61 -8.76
C PRO A 79 12.25 13.83 -7.32
N PHE A 80 12.75 12.77 -6.68
CA PHE A 80 13.32 12.79 -5.33
C PHE A 80 14.86 12.81 -5.33
N ALA A 81 15.52 12.75 -6.49
CA ALA A 81 16.98 12.65 -6.57
C ALA A 81 17.68 13.80 -5.83
N LYS A 82 17.20 15.04 -6.01
CA LYS A 82 17.79 16.26 -5.43
C LYS A 82 17.75 16.29 -3.91
N ASN A 83 16.71 15.70 -3.29
CA ASN A 83 16.51 15.75 -1.84
C ASN A 83 16.57 14.36 -1.19
N TRP A 84 17.09 13.35 -1.90
CA TRP A 84 17.05 11.98 -1.42
C TRP A 84 17.78 11.80 -0.09
N GLU A 85 18.98 12.36 0.02
CA GLU A 85 19.82 12.26 1.21
C GLU A 85 19.23 13.02 2.42
N SER A 86 18.35 14.01 2.20
CA SER A 86 17.63 14.69 3.29
C SER A 86 16.33 14.01 3.69
N LEU A 87 15.90 12.95 2.98
CA LEU A 87 14.74 12.17 3.40
C LEU A 87 15.09 11.29 4.61
N PRO A 88 14.22 11.21 5.63
CA PRO A 88 14.43 10.29 6.74
C PRO A 88 14.61 8.84 6.24
N PRO A 89 15.48 8.02 6.86
CA PRO A 89 15.75 6.65 6.40
C PRO A 89 14.49 5.80 6.22
N GLY A 90 13.52 5.93 7.14
CA GLY A 90 12.23 5.25 7.04
C GLY A 90 11.42 5.66 5.80
N ARG A 91 11.55 6.92 5.33
CA ARG A 91 10.90 7.41 4.11
C ARG A 91 11.58 6.89 2.85
N GLN A 92 12.92 6.87 2.84
CA GLN A 92 13.70 6.27 1.74
C GLN A 92 13.34 4.78 1.54
N GLN A 93 13.31 4.00 2.63
CA GLN A 93 12.93 2.59 2.59
C GLN A 93 11.50 2.39 2.08
N ARG A 94 10.55 3.23 2.52
CA ARG A 94 9.16 3.20 2.03
C ARG A 94 9.09 3.47 0.53
N LEU A 95 9.76 4.51 0.04
CA LEU A 95 9.81 4.82 -1.39
C LEU A 95 10.35 3.64 -2.21
N ARG A 96 11.48 3.06 -1.78
CA ARG A 96 12.07 1.89 -2.42
C ARG A 96 11.14 0.68 -2.44
N LYS A 97 10.49 0.35 -1.31
CA LYS A 97 9.45 -0.71 -1.25
C LYS A 97 8.27 -0.41 -2.16
N GLY A 98 7.90 0.87 -2.32
CA GLY A 98 6.87 1.32 -3.25
C GLY A 98 7.23 1.04 -4.71
N ILE A 99 8.47 1.36 -5.12
CA ILE A 99 8.98 1.08 -6.46
C ILE A 99 9.01 -0.42 -6.75
N LYS A 100 9.58 -1.23 -5.86
CA LYS A 100 9.63 -2.69 -6.06
C LYS A 100 8.25 -3.29 -6.29
N ARG A 101 7.23 -2.81 -5.58
CA ARG A 101 5.84 -3.23 -5.81
C ARG A 101 5.29 -2.74 -7.15
N TRP A 102 5.64 -1.52 -7.56
CA TRP A 102 5.22 -0.95 -8.85
C TRP A 102 5.79 -1.73 -10.04
N THR A 103 7.07 -2.10 -9.98
CA THR A 103 7.72 -2.86 -11.05
C THR A 103 7.12 -4.26 -11.20
N GLN A 104 6.67 -4.87 -10.10
CA GLN A 104 5.95 -6.15 -10.08
C GLN A 104 4.50 -6.08 -10.63
N LEU A 105 3.92 -4.89 -10.84
CA LEU A 105 2.56 -4.78 -11.37
C LEU A 105 2.52 -5.01 -12.87
N THR A 106 1.49 -5.73 -13.34
CA THR A 106 1.16 -5.83 -14.78
C THR A 106 0.75 -4.46 -15.36
N PRO A 107 0.83 -4.27 -16.69
CA PRO A 107 0.38 -3.02 -17.32
C PRO A 107 -1.05 -2.61 -16.92
N GLU A 108 -1.98 -3.55 -16.87
CA GLU A 108 -3.39 -3.31 -16.49
C GLU A 108 -3.50 -2.90 -15.03
N GLN A 109 -2.71 -3.52 -14.15
CA GLN A 109 -2.67 -3.16 -12.73
C GLN A 109 -2.09 -1.75 -12.56
N ARG A 110 -1.02 -1.40 -13.28
CA ARG A 110 -0.44 -0.05 -13.27
C ARG A 110 -1.47 0.98 -13.73
N GLU A 111 -2.23 0.70 -14.79
CA GLU A 111 -3.32 1.59 -15.25
C GLU A 111 -4.43 1.75 -14.20
N ARG A 112 -4.83 0.68 -13.52
CA ARG A 112 -5.81 0.76 -12.42
C ARG A 112 -5.31 1.65 -11.29
N VAL A 113 -4.01 1.57 -10.95
CA VAL A 113 -3.41 2.43 -9.92
C VAL A 113 -3.36 3.89 -10.39
N LYS A 114 -2.98 4.16 -11.64
CA LYS A 114 -3.01 5.51 -12.23
C LYS A 114 -4.40 6.13 -12.18
N LYS A 115 -5.44 5.38 -12.57
CA LYS A 115 -6.85 5.85 -12.50
C LYS A 115 -7.29 6.16 -11.07
N ARG A 116 -6.88 5.34 -10.09
CA ARG A 116 -7.16 5.62 -8.66
C ARG A 116 -6.43 6.87 -8.18
N PHE A 117 -5.19 7.03 -8.62
CA PHE A 117 -4.37 8.17 -8.28
C PHE A 117 -4.92 9.49 -8.85
N ALA A 118 -5.35 9.51 -10.11
CA ALA A 118 -6.00 10.68 -10.71
C ALA A 118 -7.26 11.10 -9.91
N ARG A 119 -8.12 10.14 -9.55
CA ARG A 119 -9.29 10.42 -8.69
C ARG A 119 -8.90 10.95 -7.31
N TRP A 120 -7.80 10.46 -6.74
CA TRP A 120 -7.29 10.96 -5.46
C TRP A 120 -6.82 12.42 -5.56
N GLN A 121 -6.15 12.79 -6.64
CA GLN A 121 -5.71 14.18 -6.86
C GLN A 121 -6.89 15.15 -7.02
N GLN A 122 -8.00 14.68 -7.57
CA GLN A 122 -9.24 15.45 -7.71
C GLN A 122 -10.01 15.62 -6.40
N LEU A 123 -9.63 14.93 -5.31
CA LEU A 123 -10.30 15.10 -4.03
C LEU A 123 -9.97 16.45 -3.40
N PRO A 124 -10.97 17.15 -2.81
CA PRO A 124 -10.74 18.34 -1.99
C PRO A 124 -9.70 18.08 -0.89
N PRO A 125 -8.89 19.09 -0.51
CA PRO A 125 -7.85 18.95 0.51
C PRO A 125 -8.38 18.37 1.83
N GLU A 126 -9.58 18.76 2.26
CA GLU A 126 -10.25 18.27 3.46
C GLU A 126 -10.54 16.77 3.35
N LYS A 127 -11.05 16.32 2.20
CA LYS A 127 -11.31 14.90 1.94
C LYS A 127 -10.03 14.09 1.89
N ARG A 128 -8.96 14.63 1.30
CA ARG A 128 -7.63 14.00 1.32
C ARG A 128 -7.13 13.86 2.75
N GLN A 129 -7.27 14.89 3.58
CA GLN A 129 -6.85 14.83 4.97
C GLN A 129 -7.67 13.82 5.79
N GLN A 130 -8.99 13.77 5.60
CA GLN A 130 -9.84 12.76 6.24
C GLN A 130 -9.40 11.33 5.91
N VAL A 131 -9.06 11.06 4.65
CA VAL A 131 -8.56 9.73 4.25
C VAL A 131 -7.18 9.44 4.85
N ARG A 132 -6.28 10.42 4.91
CA ARG A 132 -4.98 10.27 5.59
C ARG A 132 -5.15 9.92 7.06
N ASN A 133 -6.01 10.63 7.79
CA ASN A 133 -6.27 10.40 9.22
C ASN A 133 -6.84 8.99 9.45
N ARG A 134 -7.82 8.56 8.62
CA ARG A 134 -8.39 7.20 8.68
C ARG A 134 -7.34 6.13 8.41
N PHE A 135 -6.43 6.38 7.47
CA PHE A 135 -5.33 5.46 7.17
C PHE A 135 -4.32 5.36 8.30
N GLN A 136 -3.94 6.48 8.91
CA GLN A 136 -3.06 6.52 10.08
C GLN A 136 -3.67 5.74 11.25
N HIS A 137 -4.94 5.98 11.56
CA HIS A 137 -5.67 5.20 12.58
C HIS A 137 -5.71 3.71 12.23
N PHE A 138 -5.99 3.35 10.97
CA PHE A 138 -5.95 1.95 10.56
C PHE A 138 -4.56 1.32 10.75
N MET A 139 -3.49 2.07 10.51
CA MET A 139 -2.11 1.58 10.66
C MET A 139 -1.66 1.48 12.11
N SER A 140 -2.26 2.24 13.04
CA SER A 140 -2.01 2.09 14.48
C SER A 140 -2.71 0.88 15.09
N LEU A 141 -3.66 0.25 14.39
CA LEU A 141 -4.34 -0.95 14.88
C LEU A 141 -3.39 -2.17 14.94
N PRO A 142 -3.57 -3.07 15.94
CA PRO A 142 -2.83 -4.33 16.01
C PRO A 142 -2.94 -5.15 14.71
N PRO A 143 -1.90 -5.92 14.32
CA PRO A 143 -1.89 -6.70 13.08
C PRO A 143 -3.12 -7.60 12.90
N ALA A 144 -3.54 -8.29 13.96
CA ALA A 144 -4.71 -9.16 13.95
C ALA A 144 -6.02 -8.39 13.66
N GLU A 145 -6.14 -7.17 14.19
CA GLU A 145 -7.31 -6.32 13.95
C GLU A 145 -7.32 -5.76 12.53
N ARG A 146 -6.15 -5.35 12.01
CA ARG A 146 -6.00 -4.95 10.60
C ARG A 146 -6.38 -6.08 9.65
N LYS A 147 -5.91 -7.32 9.90
CA LYS A 147 -6.26 -8.51 9.11
C LYS A 147 -7.78 -8.75 9.10
N ARG A 148 -8.40 -8.67 10.29
CA ARG A 148 -9.85 -8.83 10.44
C ARG A 148 -10.66 -7.77 9.69
N LEU A 149 -10.25 -6.50 9.76
CA LEU A 149 -10.93 -5.42 9.02
C LEU A 149 -10.78 -5.58 7.51
N ARG A 150 -9.61 -5.99 7.02
CA ARG A 150 -9.39 -6.30 5.60
C ARG A 150 -10.27 -7.45 5.12
N ALA A 151 -10.42 -8.51 5.92
CA ALA A 151 -11.29 -9.63 5.59
C ALA A 151 -12.75 -9.16 5.46
N ARG A 152 -13.28 -8.48 6.48
CA ARG A 152 -14.66 -7.95 6.43
C ARG A 152 -14.92 -7.01 5.26
N PHE A 153 -13.95 -6.16 4.93
CA PHE A 153 -14.08 -5.26 3.79
C PHE A 153 -14.12 -6.05 2.47
N ARG A 154 -13.33 -7.12 2.35
CA ARG A 154 -13.38 -8.04 1.21
C ARG A 154 -14.76 -8.70 1.09
N ASP A 155 -15.27 -9.24 2.19
CA ASP A 155 -16.60 -9.87 2.23
C ASP A 155 -17.68 -8.88 1.79
N PHE A 156 -17.63 -7.65 2.31
CA PHE A 156 -18.55 -6.57 1.91
C PHE A 156 -18.44 -6.21 0.42
N ARG A 157 -17.23 -6.18 -0.14
CA ARG A 157 -17.04 -5.93 -1.58
C ARG A 157 -17.57 -7.07 -2.45
N ASN A 158 -17.55 -8.29 -1.95
CA ASN A 158 -18.05 -9.48 -2.64
C ASN A 158 -19.58 -9.63 -2.55
N LEU A 159 -20.26 -8.84 -1.71
CA LEU A 159 -21.73 -8.83 -1.68
C LEU A 159 -22.31 -8.39 -3.04
N PRO A 160 -23.49 -8.93 -3.43
CA PRO A 160 -24.23 -8.43 -4.59
C PRO A 160 -24.42 -6.91 -4.54
N PRO A 161 -24.36 -6.19 -5.68
CA PRO A 161 -24.45 -4.73 -5.71
C PRO A 161 -25.66 -4.17 -4.96
N ALA A 162 -26.85 -4.76 -5.16
CA ALA A 162 -28.10 -4.36 -4.50
C ALA A 162 -28.01 -4.50 -2.96
N ARG A 163 -27.51 -5.64 -2.47
CA ARG A 163 -27.29 -5.86 -1.03
C ARG A 163 -26.31 -4.84 -0.44
N ARG A 164 -25.24 -4.52 -1.18
CA ARG A 164 -24.23 -3.55 -0.75
C ARG A 164 -24.77 -2.12 -0.69
N GLU A 165 -25.66 -1.75 -1.61
CA GLU A 165 -26.33 -0.45 -1.61
C GLU A 165 -27.31 -0.34 -0.44
N ALA A 166 -28.16 -1.36 -0.25
CA ALA A 166 -29.10 -1.41 0.87
C ALA A 166 -28.39 -1.26 2.23
N LEU A 167 -27.23 -1.92 2.42
CA LEU A 167 -26.42 -1.76 3.63
C LEU A 167 -25.85 -0.33 3.80
N ARG A 168 -25.42 0.30 2.69
CA ARG A 168 -24.91 1.68 2.72
C ARG A 168 -26.02 2.68 3.01
N GLU A 169 -27.20 2.46 2.46
CA GLU A 169 -28.35 3.32 2.64
C GLU A 169 -28.88 3.21 4.07
N ARG A 170 -29.07 1.98 4.56
CA ARG A 170 -29.41 1.73 5.96
C ARG A 170 -28.41 2.40 6.92
N TRP A 171 -27.11 2.34 6.62
CA TRP A 171 -26.11 3.03 7.44
C TRP A 171 -26.24 4.55 7.36
N ARG A 172 -26.50 5.12 6.19
CA ARG A 172 -26.70 6.57 5.98
C ARG A 172 -27.90 7.10 6.76
N GLN A 173 -29.00 6.35 6.77
CA GLN A 173 -30.24 6.69 7.49
C GLN A 173 -30.12 6.58 9.02
N MET A 174 -29.16 5.80 9.54
CA MET A 174 -28.97 5.70 10.98
C MET A 174 -28.41 6.99 11.60
N SER A 175 -28.97 7.36 12.76
CA SER A 175 -28.43 8.44 13.58
C SER A 175 -27.05 8.08 14.17
N PRO A 176 -26.22 9.07 14.55
CA PRO A 176 -24.95 8.81 15.21
C PRO A 176 -25.08 7.91 16.45
N ALA A 177 -26.14 8.10 17.26
CA ALA A 177 -26.42 7.27 18.44
C ALA A 177 -26.71 5.81 18.07
N GLN A 178 -27.55 5.58 17.04
CA GLN A 178 -27.84 4.22 16.55
C GLN A 178 -26.59 3.51 16.05
N ARG A 179 -25.72 4.23 15.32
CA ARG A 179 -24.44 3.67 14.84
C ARG A 179 -23.52 3.29 16.01
N ARG A 180 -23.43 4.11 17.06
CA ARG A 180 -22.65 3.82 18.28
C ARG A 180 -23.18 2.57 18.98
N ALA A 181 -24.49 2.49 19.19
CA ALA A 181 -25.13 1.33 19.81
C ALA A 181 -24.85 0.01 19.06
N ILE A 182 -24.83 0.02 17.72
CA ILE A 182 -24.47 -1.16 16.92
C ILE A 182 -23.01 -1.57 17.15
N VAL A 183 -22.09 -0.60 17.20
CA VAL A 183 -20.67 -0.85 17.43
C VAL A 183 -20.46 -1.41 18.84
N GLU A 184 -21.07 -0.79 19.85
CA GLU A 184 -21.01 -1.21 21.26
C GLU A 184 -21.59 -2.60 21.47
N ARG A 185 -22.80 -2.87 20.97
CA ARG A 185 -23.42 -4.21 21.01
C ARG A 185 -22.50 -5.27 20.41
N ARG A 186 -21.85 -4.95 19.28
CA ARG A 186 -20.92 -5.86 18.61
C ARG A 186 -19.61 -6.03 19.40
N GLN A 187 -19.16 -5.02 20.14
CA GLN A 187 -17.99 -5.13 21.03
C GLN A 187 -18.32 -5.95 22.27
N MET A 188 -19.45 -5.66 22.93
CA MET A 188 -19.95 -6.37 24.10
C MET A 188 -20.11 -7.87 23.82
N ARG A 189 -20.80 -8.24 22.73
CA ARG A 189 -20.94 -9.65 22.32
C ARG A 189 -19.59 -10.36 22.14
N ARG A 190 -18.55 -9.64 21.68
CA ARG A 190 -17.20 -10.24 21.56
C ARG A 190 -16.55 -10.44 22.92
N GLN A 191 -16.75 -9.53 23.86
CA GLN A 191 -16.22 -9.64 25.21
C GLN A 191 -16.88 -10.80 25.95
N ILE A 192 -18.21 -10.88 25.92
CA ILE A 192 -18.98 -12.00 26.48
C ILE A 192 -18.50 -13.32 25.88
N ASN A 193 -18.43 -13.42 24.54
CA ASN A 193 -17.94 -14.64 23.89
C ASN A 193 -16.48 -14.97 24.23
N ARG A 194 -15.64 -13.99 24.59
CA ARG A 194 -14.27 -14.23 25.05
C ARG A 194 -14.24 -14.73 26.49
N GLN A 195 -15.05 -14.14 27.37
CA GLN A 195 -15.17 -14.53 28.77
C GLN A 195 -15.72 -15.96 28.87
N HIS A 196 -16.83 -16.24 28.19
CA HIS A 196 -17.43 -17.56 28.14
C HIS A 196 -16.45 -18.64 27.65
N ARG A 197 -15.65 -18.36 26.61
CA ARG A 197 -14.59 -19.28 26.15
C ARG A 197 -13.48 -19.50 27.19
N ARG A 198 -13.15 -18.50 28.00
CA ARG A 198 -12.14 -18.63 29.07
C ARG A 198 -12.67 -19.47 30.22
N GLU A 199 -13.93 -19.26 30.57
CA GLU A 199 -14.63 -20.04 31.59
C GLU A 199 -14.75 -21.51 31.20
N MET A 200 -15.27 -21.82 30.01
CA MET A 200 -15.30 -23.20 29.51
C MET A 200 -13.92 -23.87 29.54
N ARG A 201 -12.85 -23.12 29.19
CA ARG A 201 -11.49 -23.65 29.32
C ARG A 201 -11.16 -23.98 30.77
N ARG A 202 -11.42 -23.08 31.73
CA ARG A 202 -11.17 -23.34 33.15
C ARG A 202 -11.94 -24.56 33.64
N ASP A 203 -13.19 -24.73 33.22
CA ASP A 203 -14.03 -25.86 33.60
C ASP A 203 -13.47 -27.19 33.11
N ILE A 204 -13.05 -27.25 31.84
CA ILE A 204 -12.37 -28.43 31.28
C ILE A 204 -11.11 -28.77 32.09
N HIS A 205 -10.34 -27.78 32.54
CA HIS A 205 -9.15 -28.04 33.36
C HIS A 205 -9.50 -28.48 34.79
N ARG A 206 -10.63 -28.04 35.36
CA ARG A 206 -11.10 -28.52 36.67
C ARG A 206 -11.53 -29.97 36.59
N GLN A 207 -12.32 -30.33 35.58
CA GLN A 207 -12.80 -31.70 35.37
C GLN A 207 -11.68 -32.71 35.13
N ARG A 208 -10.53 -32.29 34.57
CA ARG A 208 -9.37 -33.17 34.35
C ARG A 208 -8.46 -33.36 35.57
N ARG A 209 -8.66 -32.59 36.65
CA ARG A 209 -7.86 -32.72 37.89
C ARG A 209 -8.53 -33.59 38.96
N HIS A 210 -9.81 -33.91 38.76
CA HIS A 210 -10.56 -34.88 39.54
C HIS A 210 -10.57 -36.20 38.79
#